data_AF-A0A1G1TC84-F1
#
_entry.id   AF-A0A1G1TC84-F1
#
_cell.length_a   1.000
_cell.length_b   1.000
_cell.length_c   1.000
_cell.angle_alpha   90.00
_cell.angle_beta   90.00
_cell.angle_gamma   90.00
#
_symmetry.space_group_name_H-M   'P 1'
#
loop_
_entity.id
_entity.type
_entity.pdbx_description
1 polymer ?
#
loop_
_entity_poly.entity_id
_entity_poly.type
_entity_poly.pdbx_seq_one_letter_code
_entity_poly.pdbx_strand_id
1 'polypeptide(L)' 'MYISYAFSTLIVAAVGVLLYFLGNDPEVWVYVTAVAMTVVVFTPLMFRYARVVMLYAFGGTHFDPRYSKA' A
#
# COMPACT_ATOMS: atom_id res chain seq x y z
N MET A 1 -0.04 12.27 2.79
CA MET A 1 -1.33 12.35 2.06
C MET A 1 -1.27 11.61 0.73
N TYR A 2 -0.36 11.94 -0.21
CA TYR A 2 -0.26 11.25 -1.51
C TYR A 2 0.22 9.79 -1.45
N ILE A 3 1.17 9.46 -0.58
CA ILE A 3 1.73 8.09 -0.48
C ILE A 3 0.66 7.10 0.02
N SER A 4 -0.11 7.47 1.05
CA SER A 4 -1.21 6.64 1.55
C SER A 4 -2.33 6.48 0.52
N TYR A 5 -2.62 7.52 -0.28
CA TYR A 5 -3.57 7.43 -1.39
C TYR A 5 -3.08 6.47 -2.48
N ALA A 6 -1.79 6.53 -2.85
CA ALA A 6 -1.19 5.62 -3.84
C ALA A 6 -1.34 4.16 -3.43
N PHE A 7 -1.13 3.84 -2.14
CA PHE A 7 -1.37 2.49 -1.64
C PHE A 7 -2.85 2.09 -1.74
N SER A 8 -3.79 3.00 -1.45
CA SER A 8 -5.23 2.70 -1.55
C SER A 8 -5.63 2.41 -3.01
N THR A 9 -5.15 3.22 -3.95
CA THR A 9 -5.41 3.02 -5.39
C THR A 9 -4.79 1.71 -5.88
N LEU A 10 -3.60 1.35 -5.39
CA LEU A 10 -2.96 0.06 -5.67
C LEU A 10 -3.80 -1.12 -5.19
N ILE A 11 -4.38 -1.03 -3.99
CA ILE A 11 -5.27 -2.09 -3.47
C ILE A 11 -6.51 -2.23 -4.34
N VAL A 12 -7.16 -1.11 -4.70
CA VAL A 12 -8.34 -1.15 -5.58
C VAL A 12 -8.00 -1.80 -6.92
N ALA A 13 -6.89 -1.40 -7.55
CA ALA A 13 -6.46 -1.96 -8.82
C ALA A 13 -6.09 -3.46 -8.70
N ALA A 14 -5.30 -3.83 -7.69
CA ALA A 14 -4.86 -5.21 -7.49
C ALA A 14 -6.04 -6.14 -7.16
N VAL A 15 -6.93 -5.75 -6.25
CA VAL A 15 -8.11 -6.54 -5.88
C VAL A 15 -9.09 -6.62 -7.04
N GLY A 16 -9.29 -5.54 -7.80
CA GLY A 16 -10.11 -5.54 -9.00
C GLY A 16 -9.59 -6.51 -10.07
N VAL A 17 -8.28 -6.46 -10.37
CA VAL A 17 -7.65 -7.40 -11.31
C VAL A 17 -7.73 -8.84 -10.79
N LEU A 18 -7.47 -9.07 -9.51
CA LEU A 18 -7.58 -10.40 -8.92
C LEU A 18 -9.00 -10.97 -9.02
N LEU A 19 -10.03 -10.17 -8.71
CA LEU A 19 -11.41 -10.63 -8.82
C LEU A 19 -11.85 -10.85 -10.26
N TYR A 20 -11.37 -10.05 -11.21
CA TYR A 20 -11.64 -10.23 -12.62
C TYR A 20 -11.08 -11.56 -13.14
N PHE A 21 -9.79 -11.82 -12.88
CA PHE A 21 -9.10 -13.02 -13.39
C PHE A 21 -9.40 -14.29 -12.61
N LEU A 22 -9.58 -14.21 -11.28
CA LEU A 22 -9.76 -15.37 -10.40
C LEU A 22 -11.23 -15.62 -10.05
N GLY A 23 -12.05 -14.57 -10.03
CA GLY A 23 -13.46 -14.62 -9.62
C GLY A 23 -14.45 -14.81 -10.77
N ASN A 24 -13.99 -14.88 -12.03
CA ASN A 24 -14.83 -14.98 -13.24
C ASN A 24 -15.89 -13.85 -13.34
N ASP A 25 -15.48 -12.60 -13.14
CA ASP A 25 -16.37 -11.43 -13.19
C ASP A 25 -17.62 -11.55 -12.28
N PRO A 26 -17.42 -11.54 -10.94
CA PRO A 26 -18.53 -11.54 -10.01
C PRO A 26 -19.31 -10.22 -10.07
N GLU A 27 -20.48 -10.18 -9.45
CA GLU A 27 -21.27 -8.95 -9.37
C GLU A 27 -20.52 -7.81 -8.66
N VAL A 28 -20.88 -6.56 -9.01
CA VAL A 28 -20.22 -5.33 -8.54
C VAL A 28 -20.14 -5.24 -7.00
N TRP A 29 -21.12 -5.76 -6.27
CA TRP A 29 -21.11 -5.73 -4.80
C TRP A 29 -19.97 -6.56 -4.20
N VAL A 30 -19.53 -7.62 -4.89
CA VAL A 30 -18.39 -8.45 -4.47
C VAL A 30 -17.10 -7.66 -4.56
N TYR A 31 -16.92 -6.86 -5.62
CA TYR A 31 -15.79 -5.96 -5.76
C TYR A 31 -15.75 -4.92 -4.64
N VAL A 32 -16.89 -4.27 -4.35
CA VAL A 32 -16.96 -3.23 -3.31
C VAL A 32 -16.64 -3.81 -1.93
N THR A 33 -17.24 -4.96 -1.58
CA THR A 33 -17.04 -5.58 -0.27
C THR A 33 -15.63 -6.15 -0.10
N ALA A 34 -15.06 -6.79 -1.13
CA ALA A 34 -13.71 -7.32 -1.09
C ALA A 34 -12.64 -6.22 -0.99
N VAL A 35 -12.80 -5.12 -1.73
CA VAL A 35 -11.92 -3.96 -1.63
C VAL A 35 -12.01 -3.35 -0.23
N ALA A 36 -13.23 -3.14 0.30
CA ALA A 36 -13.43 -2.59 1.64
C ALA A 36 -12.76 -3.46 2.72
N MET A 37 -12.97 -4.77 2.68
CA MET A 37 -12.34 -5.72 3.62
C MET A 37 -10.82 -5.70 3.51
N THR A 38 -10.30 -5.71 2.27
CA THR A 38 -8.85 -5.69 2.04
C THR A 38 -8.23 -4.40 2.56
N VAL A 39 -8.86 -3.25 2.30
CA VAL A 39 -8.41 -1.96 2.83
C VAL A 39 -8.41 -1.99 4.36
N VAL A 40 -9.47 -2.46 5.02
CA VAL A 40 -9.52 -2.53 6.50
C VAL A 40 -8.41 -3.41 7.06
N VAL A 41 -8.18 -4.59 6.48
CA VAL A 41 -7.12 -5.53 6.90
C VAL A 41 -5.72 -4.94 6.69
N PHE A 42 -5.49 -4.27 5.55
CA PHE A 42 -4.19 -3.68 5.22
C PHE A 42 -3.99 -2.27 5.78
N THR A 43 -5.01 -1.63 6.33
CA THR A 43 -4.96 -0.30 6.95
C THR A 43 -3.76 -0.15 7.90
N PRO A 44 -3.55 -1.03 8.91
CA PRO A 44 -2.41 -0.89 9.81
C PRO A 44 -1.05 -1.01 9.10
N LEU A 45 -0.95 -1.89 8.10
CA LEU A 45 0.29 -2.04 7.31
C LEU A 45 0.56 -0.79 6.48
N MET A 46 -0.44 -0.27 5.78
CA MET A 46 -0.32 0.91 4.92
C MET A 46 0.13 2.13 5.72
N PHE A 47 -0.40 2.35 6.92
CA PHE A 47 0.03 3.46 7.77
C PHE A 47 1.47 3.28 8.27
N ARG A 48 1.89 2.05 8.56
CA ARG A 48 3.26 1.76 9.03
C ARG A 48 4.29 1.94 7.91
N TYR A 49 4.03 1.38 6.73
CA TYR A 49 4.93 1.47 5.59
C TYR A 49 4.92 2.85 4.94
N ALA A 50 3.80 3.57 4.90
CA ALA A 50 3.78 4.92 4.34
C ALA A 50 4.75 5.86 5.09
N ARG A 51 4.89 5.70 6.41
CA ARG A 51 5.84 6.50 7.21
C ARG A 51 7.29 6.10 6.94
N VAL A 52 7.59 4.82 6.80
CA VAL A 52 8.94 4.33 6.45
C VAL A 52 9.33 4.76 5.04
N VAL A 53 8.45 4.60 4.06
CA VAL A 53 8.68 5.03 2.67
C VAL A 53 8.86 6.53 2.59
N MET A 54 8.08 7.32 3.35
CA MET A 54 8.26 8.76 3.41
C MET A 54 9.64 9.14 3.99
N LEU A 55 10.08 8.50 5.08
CA LEU A 55 11.41 8.75 5.65
C LEU A 55 12.53 8.25 4.75
N TYR A 56 12.34 7.16 4.01
CA TYR A 56 13.36 6.67 3.09
C TYR A 56 13.46 7.54 1.82
N ALA A 57 12.32 7.89 1.23
CA ALA A 57 12.27 8.69 0.01
C ALA A 57 12.55 10.19 0.24
N PHE A 58 12.12 10.74 1.38
CA PHE A 58 12.21 12.17 1.68
C PHE A 58 12.99 12.50 2.96
N GLY A 59 13.47 11.51 3.72
CA GLY A 59 14.11 11.78 5.01
C GLY A 59 15.47 12.46 4.91
N GLY A 60 16.08 12.55 3.72
CA GLY A 60 17.30 13.33 3.48
C GLY A 60 18.56 12.84 4.20
N THR A 61 18.44 11.99 5.21
CA THR A 61 19.56 11.42 5.97
C THR A 61 20.09 10.20 5.23
N HIS A 62 21.14 10.41 4.43
CA HIS A 62 21.94 9.32 3.90
C HIS A 62 22.95 8.87 4.94
N PHE A 63 23.12 7.56 5.07
CA PHE A 63 24.15 6.99 5.92
C PHE A 63 25.53 7.44 5.42
N ASP A 64 26.28 8.19 6.24
CA ASP A 64 27.66 8.53 5.94
C ASP A 64 28.61 7.52 6.62
N PRO A 65 29.24 6.62 5.85
CA PRO A 65 30.12 5.59 6.39
C PRO A 65 31.38 6.16 7.05
N ARG A 66 31.70 7.45 6.86
CA ARG A 66 32.84 8.12 7.52
C ARG A 66 32.69 8.18 9.04
N TYR A 67 31.46 8.23 9.55
CA TYR A 67 31.18 8.26 11.00
C TYR A 67 30.97 6.86 11.60
N SER A 68 31.06 5.79 10.80
CA SER A 68 30.79 4.41 11.23
C SER A 68 32.03 3.63 11.68
N LYS A 69 33.23 4.22 11.61
CA LYS A 69 34.46 3.59 12.08
C LYS A 69 34.72 4.02 13.52
N ALA A 70 34.31 3.19 14.46
CA ALA A 70 34.89 3.14 15.81
C ALA A 70 36.20 2.34 15.76
#